data_AF-A0A2A4MHB4-F1
#
_entry.id   AF-A0A2A4MHB4-F1
#
_cell.length_a   1.000
_cell.length_b   1.000
_cell.length_c   1.000
_cell.angle_alpha   90.00
_cell.angle_beta   90.00
_cell.angle_gamma   90.00
#
_symmetry.space_group_name_H-M   'P 1'
#
loop_
_entity.id
_entity.type
_entity.pdbx_description
1 polymer ?
#
loop_
_entity_poly.entity_id
_entity_poly.type
_entity_poly.pdbx_seq_one_letter_code
_entity_poly.pdbx_strand_id
1 'polypeptide(L)' 'MNENRLIDIETRISYQEDTLQQLNDVVINQQRRISQLEDLIKSLAERYQNLQTTGQTLDMSDEKPPHY' A
#
# COMPACT_ATOMS: atom_id res chain seq x y z
N MET A 1 -14.84 31.04 -37.95
CA MET A 1 -14.09 30.26 -36.94
C MET A 1 -12.79 29.83 -37.61
N ASN A 2 -11.61 30.20 -37.08
CA ASN A 2 -10.33 29.92 -37.73
C ASN A 2 -9.93 28.46 -37.50
N GLU A 3 -9.87 27.66 -38.57
CA GLU A 3 -9.44 26.25 -38.60
C GLU A 3 -8.13 26.02 -37.85
N ASN A 4 -7.18 26.95 -37.95
CA ASN A 4 -5.92 26.93 -37.20
C ASN A 4 -6.10 26.89 -35.68
N ARG A 5 -7.13 27.55 -35.13
CA ARG A 5 -7.42 27.51 -33.69
C ARG A 5 -8.00 26.16 -33.28
N LEU A 6 -8.75 25.50 -34.16
CA LEU A 6 -9.29 24.17 -33.90
C LEU A 6 -8.14 23.15 -33.84
N ILE A 7 -7.23 23.20 -34.82
CA ILE A 7 -6.06 22.32 -34.88
C ILE A 7 -5.15 22.48 -33.65
N ASP A 8 -4.92 23.72 -33.20
CA ASP A 8 -4.12 23.98 -31.98
C ASP A 8 -4.79 23.38 -30.73
N ILE A 9 -6.12 23.51 -30.61
CA ILE A 9 -6.86 22.94 -29.49
C ILE A 9 -6.80 21.40 -29.52
N GLU A 10 -7.04 20.77 -30.67
CA GLU A 10 -6.97 19.31 -30.81
C GLU A 10 -5.58 18.78 -30.47
N THR A 11 -4.54 19.44 -30.98
CA THR A 11 -3.14 19.10 -30.67
C THR A 11 -2.89 19.17 -29.16
N ARG A 12 -3.33 20.25 -28.50
CA ARG A 12 -3.17 20.41 -27.05
C ARG A 12 -3.96 19.37 -26.26
N ILE A 13 -5.17 19.01 -26.70
CA ILE A 13 -5.97 17.96 -26.07
C ILE A 13 -5.24 16.63 -26.16
N SER A 14 -4.72 16.24 -27.32
CA SER A 14 -3.99 14.98 -27.47
C SER A 14 -2.76 14.89 -26.55
N TYR A 15 -2.01 15.98 -26.38
CA TYR A 15 -0.90 16.02 -25.41
C TYR A 15 -1.38 15.92 -23.96
N GLN A 16 -2.53 16.51 -23.63
CA GLN A 16 -3.11 16.41 -22.30
C GLN A 16 -3.62 15.00 -22.02
N GLU A 17 -4.23 14.33 -22.99
CA GLU A 17 -4.67 12.93 -22.87
C GLU A 17 -3.48 11.99 -22.62
N ASP A 18 -2.38 12.16 -23.37
CA ASP A 18 -1.16 11.38 -23.17
C ASP A 18 -0.56 11.65 -21.77
N THR A 19 -0.51 12.91 -21.35
CA THR A 19 -0.04 13.28 -20.01
C THR A 19 -0.90 12.65 -18.92
N LEU A 20 -2.23 12.66 -19.09
CA LEU A 20 -3.16 12.04 -18.15
C LEU A 20 -2.96 10.53 -18.07
N GLN A 21 -2.72 9.86 -19.20
CA GLN A 21 -2.43 8.42 -19.21
C GLN A 21 -1.14 8.11 -18.46
N GLN A 22 -0.07 8.88 -18.70
CA GLN A 22 1.20 8.69 -17.99
C GLN A 22 1.05 8.89 -16.47
N LEU A 23 0.30 9.92 -16.05
CA LEU A 23 0.03 10.16 -14.63
C LEU A 23 -0.80 9.03 -14.03
N ASN A 24 -1.79 8.51 -14.76
CA ASN A 24 -2.58 7.36 -14.33
C ASN A 24 -1.70 6.13 -14.08
N ASP A 25 -0.79 5.82 -15.02
CA ASP A 25 0.13 4.69 -14.90
C ASP A 25 1.03 4.83 -13.66
N VAL A 26 1.52 6.04 -13.39
CA VAL A 26 2.31 6.34 -12.18
C VAL A 26 1.46 6.11 -10.92
N VAL A 27 0.23 6.61 -10.86
CA VAL A 27 -0.68 6.41 -9.72
C VAL A 27 -0.98 4.94 -9.48
N ILE A 28 -1.24 4.16 -10.53
CA ILE A 28 -1.47 2.71 -10.41
C ILE A 28 -0.23 2.02 -9.83
N ASN A 29 0.97 2.35 -10.31
CA ASN A 29 2.21 1.77 -9.79
C ASN A 29 2.44 2.14 -8.32
N GLN A 30 2.16 3.38 -7.94
CA GLN A 30 2.22 3.83 -6.54
C GLN A 30 1.21 3.07 -5.67
N GLN A 31 -0.04 2.91 -6.12
CA GLN A 31 -1.06 2.18 -5.39
C GLN A 31 -0.67 0.71 -5.18
N ARG A 32 -0.10 0.06 -6.21
CA ARG A 32 0.44 -1.30 -6.08
C ARG A 32 1.53 -1.38 -5.01
N ARG A 33 2.44 -0.40 -4.98
CA ARG A 33 3.51 -0.35 -3.97
C ARG A 33 2.95 -0.12 -2.56
N ILE A 34 1.96 0.74 -2.41
CA ILE A 34 1.30 1.00 -1.13
C ILE A 34 0.65 -0.28 -0.61
N SER A 35 -0.14 -0.97 -1.44
CA SER A 35 -0.80 -2.22 -1.02
C SER A 35 0.21 -3.30 -0.60
N GLN A 36 1.33 -3.44 -1.31
CA GLN A 36 2.42 -4.34 -0.90
C GLN A 36 3.00 -3.96 0.48
N LEU A 37 3.20 -2.68 0.76
CA LEU A 37 3.71 -2.23 2.05
C LEU A 37 2.69 -2.44 3.17
N GLU A 38 1.40 -2.19 2.90
CA GLU A 38 0.32 -2.44 3.85
C GLU A 38 0.26 -3.92 4.24
N ASP A 39 0.37 -4.83 3.28
CA ASP A 39 0.38 -6.28 3.54
C ASP A 39 1.60 -6.73 4.35
N LEU A 40 2.77 -6.17 4.06
CA LEU A 40 3.99 -6.42 4.84
C LEU A 40 3.83 -5.95 6.29
N ILE A 41 3.25 -4.76 6.49
CA ILE A 41 3.01 -4.21 7.84
C ILE A 41 2.02 -5.11 8.60
N LYS A 42 0.94 -5.57 7.95
CA LYS A 42 -0.02 -6.51 8.57
C LYS A 42 0.68 -7.81 8.98
N SER A 43 1.48 -8.41 8.10
CA SER A 43 2.20 -9.64 8.42
C SER A 43 3.21 -9.46 9.56
N LEU A 44 3.90 -8.32 9.62
CA LEU A 44 4.79 -7.99 10.73
C LEU A 44 4.02 -7.82 12.05
N ALA A 45 2.86 -7.15 12.02
CA ALA A 45 2.01 -6.98 13.19
C ALA A 45 1.50 -8.34 13.71
N GLU A 46 1.04 -9.23 12.83
CA GLU A 46 0.63 -10.59 13.20
C GLU A 46 1.77 -11.40 13.83
N ARG A 47 2.96 -11.36 13.23
CA ARG A 47 4.15 -12.02 13.79
C ARG A 47 4.51 -11.48 15.17
N TYR A 48 4.44 -10.16 15.36
CA TYR A 48 4.72 -9.52 16.64
C TYR A 48 3.70 -9.94 17.72
N GLN A 49 2.41 -9.97 17.39
CA GLN A 49 1.38 -10.46 18.30
C GLN A 49 1.60 -11.93 18.67
N ASN A 50 1.93 -12.79 17.70
CA ASN A 50 2.22 -14.21 17.95
C ASN A 50 3.44 -14.43 18.85
N LEU A 51 4.47 -13.59 18.73
CA LEU A 51 5.63 -13.62 19.62
C LEU A 51 5.26 -13.19 21.05
N GLN A 52 4.42 -12.16 21.21
CA GLN A 52 3.95 -11.72 22.52
C GLN A 52 3.09 -12.78 23.23
N THR A 53 2.18 -13.44 22.52
CA THR A 53 1.36 -14.53 23.10
C THR A 53 2.21 -15.74 23.45
N THR A 54 3.18 -16.12 22.60
CA THR A 54 4.09 -17.23 22.92
C THR A 54 4.96 -16.92 24.13
N GLY A 55 5.50 -15.69 24.24
CA GLY A 55 6.27 -15.24 25.40
C GLY A 55 5.47 -15.25 26.71
N GLN A 56 4.20 -14.82 26.69
CA GLN A 56 3.33 -14.90 27.87
C GLN A 56 2.99 -16.35 28.27
N THR A 57 2.79 -17.26 27.32
CA THR A 57 2.54 -18.68 27.64
C THR A 57 3.75 -19.39 28.25
N LEU A 58 4.97 -18.97 27.90
CA LEU A 58 6.21 -19.46 28.50
C LEU A 58 6.41 -18.95 29.93
N ASP A 59 6.04 -17.69 30.23
CA ASP A 59 6.10 -17.14 31.59
C ASP A 59 5.01 -17.73 32.52
N MET A 60 3.81 -18.02 32.00
CA MET A 60 2.71 -18.60 32.79
C MET A 60 2.87 -20.10 33.08
N SER A 61 3.76 -20.81 32.37
CA SER A 61 4.03 -22.23 32.62
C SER A 61 5.11 -22.47 33.69
N ASP A 62 5.75 -21.41 34.18
CA ASP A 62 6.74 -21.45 35.27
C ASP A 62 6.15 -21.07 36.64
N GLU A 63 4.82 -20.94 36.75
CA GLU A 63 4.14 -20.85 38.05
C GLU A 63 4.23 -22.21 38.77
N LYS A 64 5.28 -22.31 39.60
CA LYS A 64 5.55 -23.43 40.50
C LYS A 64 4.27 -23.83 41.26
N PRO A 65 3.86 -25.11 41.23
CA PRO A 65 2.61 -25.52 41.87
C PRO A 65 2.65 -25.22 43.38
N PRO A 66 1.55 -24.73 43.96
CA PRO A 66 1.47 -24.50 45.40
C PRO A 66 1.57 -25.85 46.09
N HIS A 67 2.70 -26.09 46.77
CA HIS A 67 2.82 -27.21 47.68
C HIS A 67 2.07 -26.86 48.96
N TYR A 68 0.97 -27.59 49.19
CA TYR A 68 0.04 -27.67 50.33
C TYR A 68 0.27 -26.74 51.53
#